data_AF-A0A3L7XI79-F1
#
_entry.id   AF-A0A3L7XI79-F1
#
_cell.length_a   1.000
_cell.length_b   1.000
_cell.length_c   1.000
_cell.angle_alpha   90.00
_cell.angle_beta   90.00
_cell.angle_gamma   90.00
#
_symmetry.space_group_name_H-M   'P 1'
#
loop_
_entity.id
_entity.type
_entity.pdbx_description
1 polymer ?
#
loop_
_entity_poly.entity_id
_entity_poly.type
_entity_poly.pdbx_seq_one_letter_code
_entity_poly.pdbx_strand_id
1 'polypeptide(L)'
;MGEWLQALLPGIEPAGWGANDSCWFAFMMTRESEHNPPFYWLGRALDEVEVGGAIEVLGARLVAAHGARTCAGRGDADERGQDVLTEACAYAWAATRLGAATFEVVGEVEYSPVRISVPLSETQHGVYVLPRRLWPVNSLQRVMTSIGEQTAAAASLLPEGAQGIVYLDCWHQQQYAQNLGYRLELTEPLQHGLRHFAADHGLGHVLTRPFQWGNPVEATY
;
A
#
# COMPACT_ATOMS: atom_id res chain seq x y z
N MET A 1 -12.10 5.51 9.53
CA MET A 1 -10.86 4.68 9.53
C MET A 1 -10.90 3.64 10.65
N GLY A 2 -11.02 4.03 11.94
CA GLY A 2 -11.14 3.05 13.03
C GLY A 2 -12.30 2.06 12.82
N GLU A 3 -13.47 2.55 12.41
CA GLU A 3 -14.63 1.71 12.05
C GLU A 3 -14.33 0.75 10.89
N TRP A 4 -13.63 1.24 9.85
CA TRP A 4 -13.19 0.41 8.73
C TRP A 4 -12.31 -0.76 9.19
N LEU A 5 -11.29 -0.48 9.99
CA LEU A 5 -10.41 -1.52 10.52
C LEU A 5 -11.16 -2.47 11.45
N GLN A 6 -12.09 -1.98 12.28
CA GLN A 6 -12.92 -2.83 13.14
C GLN A 6 -13.82 -3.75 12.32
N ALA A 7 -14.39 -3.26 11.21
CA ALA A 7 -15.19 -4.08 10.31
C ALA A 7 -14.35 -5.17 9.62
N LEU A 8 -13.14 -4.83 9.18
CA LEU A 8 -12.22 -5.74 8.48
C LEU A 8 -11.51 -6.73 9.43
N LEU A 9 -11.26 -6.34 10.68
CA LEU A 9 -10.54 -7.11 11.69
C LEU A 9 -11.32 -7.12 13.02
N PRO A 10 -12.53 -7.70 13.08
CA PRO A 10 -13.42 -7.62 14.25
C PRO A 10 -12.88 -8.36 15.47
N GLY A 11 -11.86 -9.20 15.32
CA GLY A 11 -11.19 -9.90 16.43
C GLY A 11 -10.05 -9.09 17.09
N ILE A 12 -9.83 -7.83 16.67
CA ILE A 12 -8.83 -6.93 17.24
C ILE A 12 -9.53 -5.78 17.92
N GLU A 13 -9.36 -5.68 19.23
CA GLU A 13 -9.90 -4.58 20.03
C GLU A 13 -8.98 -3.35 19.97
N PRO A 14 -9.54 -2.11 19.96
CA PRO A 14 -8.75 -0.89 20.02
C PRO A 14 -7.95 -0.81 21.34
N ALA A 15 -6.66 -0.49 21.24
CA ALA A 15 -5.78 -0.39 22.41
C ALA A 15 -4.79 0.77 22.30
N GLY A 16 -4.55 1.47 23.41
CA GLY A 16 -3.58 2.58 23.47
C GLY A 16 -2.13 2.12 23.35
N TRP A 17 -1.24 3.04 22.97
CA TRP A 17 0.20 2.74 22.83
C TRP A 17 0.82 2.32 24.16
N GLY A 18 1.46 1.16 24.21
CA GLY A 18 2.11 0.65 25.42
C GLY A 18 1.16 -0.04 26.41
N ALA A 19 -0.13 -0.21 26.08
CA ALA A 19 -0.91 -1.28 26.67
C ALA A 19 -0.25 -2.60 26.24
N ASN A 20 0.20 -3.42 27.20
CA ASN A 20 0.92 -4.67 26.92
C ASN A 20 0.23 -5.43 25.78
N ASP A 21 1.00 -5.80 24.76
CA ASP A 21 0.57 -6.64 23.64
C ASP A 21 -0.38 -5.99 22.60
N SER A 22 -0.41 -4.66 22.47
CA SER A 22 -1.14 -3.98 21.37
C SER A 22 -0.39 -4.03 20.04
N CYS A 23 -0.97 -4.63 18.99
CA CYS A 23 -0.45 -4.53 17.62
C CYS A 23 -0.72 -3.16 16.97
N TRP A 24 -0.10 -2.90 15.83
CA TRP A 24 -0.28 -1.64 15.10
C TRP A 24 -1.76 -1.38 14.77
N PHE A 25 -2.48 -2.38 14.27
CA PHE A 25 -3.91 -2.23 13.95
C PHE A 25 -4.76 -1.84 15.16
N ALA A 26 -4.55 -2.48 16.32
CA ALA A 26 -5.23 -2.13 17.56
C ALA A 26 -4.97 -0.67 17.96
N PHE A 27 -3.73 -0.20 17.83
CA PHE A 27 -3.38 1.19 18.06
C PHE A 27 -4.05 2.13 17.06
N MET A 28 -4.06 1.78 15.77
CA MET A 28 -4.64 2.60 14.73
C MET A 28 -6.15 2.77 14.86
N MET A 29 -6.87 1.76 15.34
CA MET A 29 -8.30 1.86 15.63
C MET A 29 -8.64 2.93 16.68
N THR A 30 -7.69 3.32 17.53
CA THR A 30 -7.89 4.39 18.54
C THR A 30 -7.74 5.80 17.99
N ARG A 31 -7.30 5.98 16.73
CA ARG A 31 -6.98 7.31 16.18
C ARG A 31 -8.07 7.79 15.24
N GLU A 32 -8.39 9.07 15.36
CA GLU A 32 -9.33 9.76 14.49
C GLU A 32 -8.66 10.18 13.19
N SER A 33 -9.39 10.12 12.08
CA SER A 33 -8.90 10.52 10.76
C SER A 33 -8.60 12.01 10.65
N GLU A 34 -9.33 12.86 11.38
CA GLU A 34 -9.17 14.33 11.36
C GLU A 34 -7.80 14.79 11.86
N HIS A 35 -7.18 14.01 12.75
CA HIS A 35 -5.88 14.31 13.33
C HIS A 35 -4.74 13.46 12.74
N ASN A 36 -5.06 12.61 11.76
CA ASN A 36 -4.11 11.73 11.09
C ASN A 36 -4.39 11.76 9.58
N PRO A 37 -3.91 12.77 8.82
CA PRO A 37 -4.13 12.88 7.37
C PRO A 37 -3.98 11.58 6.56
N PRO A 38 -3.00 10.69 6.81
CA PRO A 38 -2.93 9.41 6.12
C PRO A 38 -4.15 8.50 6.31
N PHE A 39 -4.87 8.63 7.42
CA PHE A 39 -6.08 7.85 7.71
C PHE A 39 -7.28 8.32 6.92
N TYR A 40 -7.33 9.61 6.63
CA TYR A 40 -8.34 10.15 5.74
C TYR A 40 -8.22 9.50 4.37
N TRP A 41 -7.02 9.50 3.78
CA TRP A 41 -6.79 8.94 2.46
C TRP A 41 -6.93 7.42 2.41
N LEU A 42 -6.47 6.70 3.44
CA LEU A 42 -6.73 5.27 3.55
C LEU A 42 -8.23 4.97 3.65
N GLY A 43 -8.99 5.74 4.46
CA GLY A 43 -10.44 5.61 4.54
C GLY A 43 -11.10 5.77 3.17
N ARG A 44 -10.71 6.80 2.41
CA ARG A 44 -11.17 7.02 1.03
C ARG A 44 -10.82 5.87 0.09
N ALA A 45 -9.67 5.23 0.28
CA ALA A 45 -9.29 4.06 -0.50
C ALA A 45 -10.18 2.85 -0.17
N LEU A 46 -10.50 2.64 1.10
CA LEU A 46 -11.40 1.57 1.53
C LEU A 46 -12.83 1.79 1.04
N ASP A 47 -13.32 3.04 1.05
CA ASP A 47 -14.61 3.40 0.44
C ASP A 47 -14.65 3.00 -1.05
N GLU A 48 -13.57 3.28 -1.80
CA GLU A 48 -13.49 2.93 -3.22
C GLU A 48 -13.41 1.40 -3.46
N VAL A 49 -12.70 0.68 -2.59
CA VAL A 49 -12.66 -0.78 -2.61
C VAL A 49 -14.05 -1.38 -2.34
N GLU A 50 -14.83 -0.80 -1.42
CA GLU A 50 -16.22 -1.19 -1.16
C GLU A 50 -17.12 -0.88 -2.36
N VAL A 51 -17.04 0.31 -2.93
CA VAL A 51 -17.81 0.69 -4.15
C VAL A 51 -17.51 -0.26 -5.30
N GLY A 52 -16.25 -0.69 -5.44
CA GLY A 52 -15.84 -1.68 -6.42
C GLY A 52 -16.22 -3.14 -6.09
N GLY A 53 -16.86 -3.40 -4.95
CA GLY A 53 -17.28 -4.74 -4.53
C GLY A 53 -16.13 -5.66 -4.09
N ALA A 54 -14.95 -5.11 -3.79
CA ALA A 54 -13.74 -5.88 -3.49
C ALA A 54 -13.36 -5.88 -1.99
N ILE A 55 -14.23 -5.33 -1.12
CA ILE A 55 -13.94 -5.19 0.31
C ILE A 55 -13.79 -6.52 1.05
N GLU A 56 -14.57 -7.54 0.68
CA GLU A 56 -14.45 -8.88 1.26
C GLU A 56 -13.11 -9.54 0.90
N VAL A 57 -12.65 -9.34 -0.34
CA VAL A 57 -11.33 -9.81 -0.80
C VAL A 57 -10.24 -9.14 0.03
N LEU A 58 -10.32 -7.83 0.22
CA LEU A 58 -9.36 -7.09 1.04
C LEU A 58 -9.37 -7.57 2.51
N GLY A 59 -10.55 -7.80 3.09
CA GLY A 59 -10.69 -8.32 4.45
C GLY A 59 -10.06 -9.70 4.62
N ALA A 60 -10.32 -10.62 3.69
CA ALA A 60 -9.70 -11.95 3.69
C ALA A 60 -8.17 -11.86 3.60
N ARG A 61 -7.65 -10.95 2.78
CA ARG A 61 -6.21 -10.70 2.64
C ARG A 61 -5.59 -10.11 3.92
N LEU A 62 -6.26 -9.16 4.57
CA LEU A 62 -5.80 -8.61 5.85
C LEU A 62 -5.70 -9.70 6.92
N VAL A 63 -6.70 -10.57 7.00
CA VAL A 63 -6.71 -11.71 7.94
C VAL A 63 -5.59 -12.70 7.61
N ALA A 64 -5.34 -13.01 6.34
CA ALA A 64 -4.24 -13.87 5.93
C ALA A 64 -2.86 -13.28 6.26
N ALA A 65 -2.68 -11.96 6.04
CA ALA A 65 -1.41 -11.26 6.20
C ALA A 65 -1.00 -11.06 7.67
N HIS A 66 -1.95 -10.60 8.48
CA HIS A 66 -1.73 -10.20 9.87
C HIS A 66 -2.23 -11.25 10.88
N GLY A 67 -3.33 -11.94 10.55
CA GLY A 67 -4.09 -12.77 11.48
C GLY A 67 -5.35 -12.07 11.98
N ALA A 68 -6.36 -12.87 12.35
CA ALA A 68 -7.68 -12.38 12.79
C ALA A 68 -7.70 -11.76 14.20
N ARG A 69 -6.59 -11.84 14.95
CA ARG A 69 -6.48 -11.35 16.33
C ARG A 69 -5.21 -10.51 16.48
N THR A 70 -5.09 -9.79 17.60
CA THR A 70 -3.87 -9.04 17.91
C THR A 70 -2.64 -9.95 17.81
N CYS A 71 -1.57 -9.46 17.17
CA CYS A 71 -0.29 -10.16 17.12
C CYS A 71 0.59 -9.92 18.36
N ALA A 72 0.00 -9.37 19.44
CA ALA A 72 0.61 -9.19 20.74
C ALA A 72 1.86 -8.28 20.75
N GLY A 73 1.95 -7.34 19.81
CA GLY A 73 3.06 -6.41 19.68
C GLY A 73 3.26 -5.97 18.24
N ARG A 74 4.35 -5.25 17.97
CA ARG A 74 4.68 -4.82 16.61
C ARG A 74 5.68 -5.79 15.98
N GLY A 75 5.37 -6.26 14.78
CA GLY A 75 6.25 -7.20 14.06
C GLY A 75 5.82 -7.42 12.61
N ASP A 76 6.35 -8.47 11.99
CA ASP A 76 6.16 -8.75 10.57
C ASP A 76 4.69 -8.86 10.15
N ALA A 77 3.82 -9.33 11.04
CA ALA A 77 2.37 -9.39 10.78
C ALA A 77 1.76 -8.00 10.55
N ASP A 78 2.17 -6.99 11.33
CA ASP A 78 1.72 -5.60 11.14
C ASP A 78 2.26 -5.02 9.84
N GLU A 79 3.51 -5.30 9.49
CA GLU A 79 4.11 -4.81 8.25
C GLU A 79 3.45 -5.47 7.02
N ARG A 80 3.13 -6.77 7.10
CA ARG A 80 2.36 -7.45 6.05
C ARG A 80 0.93 -6.94 5.93
N GLY A 81 0.25 -6.70 7.05
CA GLY A 81 -1.08 -6.09 7.02
C GLY A 81 -1.05 -4.68 6.42
N GLN A 82 0.02 -3.91 6.68
CA GLN A 82 0.22 -2.62 6.03
C GLN A 82 0.46 -2.77 4.52
N ASP A 83 1.19 -3.79 4.05
CA ASP A 83 1.30 -4.03 2.60
C ASP A 83 -0.08 -4.24 1.96
N VAL A 84 -1.00 -4.97 2.61
CA VAL A 84 -2.38 -5.15 2.10
C VAL A 84 -3.16 -3.83 2.04
N LEU A 85 -2.98 -2.94 3.01
CA LEU A 85 -3.58 -1.60 2.95
C LEU A 85 -2.96 -0.73 1.82
N THR A 86 -1.70 -0.96 1.43
CA THR A 86 -1.11 -0.37 0.22
C THR A 86 -1.77 -0.92 -1.05
N GLU A 87 -2.11 -2.21 -1.08
CA GLU A 87 -2.89 -2.80 -2.16
C GLU A 87 -4.26 -2.11 -2.30
N ALA A 88 -4.94 -1.81 -1.19
CA ALA A 88 -6.19 -1.05 -1.21
C ALA A 88 -6.02 0.37 -1.80
N CYS A 89 -4.93 1.06 -1.46
CA CYS A 89 -4.65 2.39 -2.00
C CYS A 89 -4.31 2.38 -3.49
N ALA A 90 -3.56 1.38 -3.93
CA ALA A 90 -3.29 1.17 -5.35
C ALA A 90 -4.57 0.82 -6.13
N TYR A 91 -5.44 0.01 -5.54
CA TYR A 91 -6.74 -0.33 -6.12
C TYR A 91 -7.59 0.92 -6.29
N ALA A 92 -7.73 1.72 -5.23
CA ALA A 92 -8.52 2.94 -5.28
C ALA A 92 -7.96 3.94 -6.30
N TRP A 93 -6.63 4.07 -6.39
CA TRP A 93 -5.99 4.87 -7.42
C TRP A 93 -6.31 4.36 -8.82
N ALA A 94 -6.19 3.05 -9.06
CA ALA A 94 -6.48 2.44 -10.34
C ALA A 94 -7.95 2.63 -10.75
N ALA A 95 -8.87 2.34 -9.82
CA ALA A 95 -10.32 2.52 -9.98
C ALA A 95 -10.67 3.96 -10.38
N THR A 96 -10.10 4.94 -9.68
CA THR A 96 -10.41 6.36 -9.88
C THR A 96 -9.72 6.99 -11.10
N ARG A 97 -8.63 6.41 -11.61
CA ARG A 97 -7.81 7.01 -12.68
C ARG A 97 -7.85 6.28 -14.00
N LEU A 98 -7.96 4.96 -13.96
CA LEU A 98 -7.81 4.09 -15.12
C LEU A 98 -9.13 3.37 -15.46
N GLY A 99 -10.01 3.18 -14.49
CA GLY A 99 -11.31 2.51 -14.66
C GLY A 99 -11.47 1.34 -13.70
N ALA A 100 -12.54 0.55 -13.88
CA ALA A 100 -12.86 -0.57 -13.01
C ALA A 100 -11.65 -1.50 -12.81
N ALA A 101 -11.35 -1.82 -11.56
CA ALA A 101 -10.14 -2.54 -11.16
C ALA A 101 -10.49 -3.85 -10.44
N THR A 102 -9.62 -4.84 -10.52
CA THR A 102 -9.77 -6.11 -9.78
C THR A 102 -8.46 -6.56 -9.18
N PHE A 103 -8.49 -7.13 -7.97
CA PHE A 103 -7.33 -7.80 -7.38
C PHE A 103 -7.07 -9.14 -8.09
N GLU A 104 -5.83 -9.37 -8.48
CA GLU A 104 -5.35 -10.67 -8.97
C GLU A 104 -4.19 -11.16 -8.09
N VAL A 105 -4.38 -12.32 -7.46
CA VAL A 105 -3.35 -12.96 -6.63
C VAL A 105 -2.32 -13.66 -7.52
N VAL A 106 -1.03 -13.41 -7.27
CA VAL A 106 0.09 -14.00 -8.00
C VAL A 106 0.73 -15.09 -7.14
N GLY A 107 0.33 -16.34 -7.38
CA GLY A 107 0.82 -17.54 -6.69
C GLY A 107 -0.26 -18.25 -5.87
N GLU A 108 0.13 -19.36 -5.22
CA GLU A 108 -0.79 -20.28 -4.54
C GLU A 108 -0.79 -20.14 -3.00
N VAL A 109 0.05 -19.26 -2.44
CA VAL A 109 0.20 -19.12 -0.99
C VAL A 109 -0.75 -18.05 -0.46
N GLU A 110 -1.23 -18.22 0.78
CA GLU A 110 -2.22 -17.36 1.44
C GLU A 110 -1.84 -15.86 1.47
N TYR A 111 -0.53 -15.56 1.49
CA TYR A 111 0.03 -14.21 1.40
C TYR A 111 0.82 -13.99 0.10
N SER A 112 0.28 -14.48 -1.01
CA SER A 112 0.85 -14.19 -2.32
C SER A 112 0.71 -12.70 -2.68
N PRO A 113 1.72 -12.11 -3.34
CA PRO A 113 1.62 -10.75 -3.87
C PRO A 113 0.40 -10.60 -4.77
N VAL A 114 -0.18 -9.41 -4.82
CA VAL A 114 -1.21 -9.08 -5.82
C VAL A 114 -0.68 -8.14 -6.87
N ARG A 115 -1.35 -8.22 -8.01
CA ARG A 115 -1.41 -7.16 -9.01
C ARG A 115 -2.87 -6.72 -9.14
N ILE A 116 -3.08 -5.49 -9.54
CA ILE A 116 -4.42 -4.94 -9.79
C ILE A 116 -4.58 -4.84 -11.29
N SER A 117 -5.58 -5.52 -11.83
CA SER A 117 -5.89 -5.54 -13.26
C SER A 117 -6.92 -4.47 -13.57
N VAL A 118 -6.67 -3.66 -14.59
CA VAL A 118 -7.61 -2.67 -15.11
C VAL A 118 -7.85 -3.01 -16.59
N PRO A 119 -8.91 -3.77 -16.93
CA PRO A 119 -9.17 -4.18 -18.31
C PRO A 119 -9.51 -2.99 -19.21
N LEU A 120 -8.96 -2.98 -20.44
CA LEU A 120 -9.34 -2.01 -21.49
C LEU A 120 -10.70 -2.34 -22.11
N SER A 121 -11.05 -3.63 -22.14
CA SER A 121 -12.35 -4.18 -22.51
C SER A 121 -12.47 -5.59 -21.92
N GLU A 122 -13.64 -6.24 -22.04
CA GLU A 122 -13.83 -7.63 -21.60
C GLU A 122 -12.83 -8.63 -22.23
N THR A 123 -12.22 -8.28 -23.37
CA THR A 123 -11.37 -9.19 -24.15
C THR A 123 -9.95 -8.69 -24.42
N GLN A 124 -9.58 -7.47 -24.00
CA GLN A 124 -8.24 -6.93 -24.21
C GLN A 124 -7.49 -6.80 -22.89
N HIS A 125 -6.24 -7.26 -22.89
CA HIS A 125 -5.32 -7.07 -21.79
C HIS A 125 -5.16 -5.58 -21.53
N GLY A 126 -5.53 -5.16 -20.32
CA GLY A 126 -5.40 -3.80 -19.87
C GLY A 126 -4.11 -3.56 -19.11
N VAL A 127 -4.13 -2.54 -18.26
CA VAL A 127 -2.96 -2.09 -17.49
C VAL A 127 -2.94 -2.81 -16.15
N TYR A 128 -1.76 -3.23 -15.70
CA TYR A 128 -1.57 -3.79 -14.36
C TYR A 128 -0.92 -2.77 -13.43
N VAL A 129 -1.55 -2.52 -12.28
CA VAL A 129 -0.97 -1.73 -11.20
C VAL A 129 -0.35 -2.68 -10.18
N LEU A 130 0.91 -2.45 -9.85
CA LEU A 130 1.78 -3.34 -9.09
C LEU A 130 2.11 -2.67 -7.74
N PRO A 131 1.29 -2.89 -6.70
CA PRO A 131 1.44 -2.21 -5.40
C PRO A 131 2.71 -2.65 -4.68
N ARG A 132 3.49 -1.68 -4.21
CA ARG A 132 4.70 -1.86 -3.43
C ARG A 132 4.73 -0.83 -2.32
N ARG A 133 5.36 -1.17 -1.20
CA ARG A 133 5.53 -0.26 -0.08
C ARG A 133 7.01 -0.15 0.27
N LEU A 134 7.48 1.06 0.50
CA LEU A 134 8.78 1.26 1.11
C LEU A 134 8.70 0.96 2.60
N TRP A 135 9.47 -0.04 3.04
CA TRP A 135 9.58 -0.35 4.45
C TRP A 135 10.47 0.69 5.17
N PRO A 136 10.28 0.88 6.48
CA PRO A 136 11.13 1.74 7.31
C PRO A 136 12.64 1.48 7.14
N VAL A 137 13.38 2.50 6.69
CA VAL A 137 14.86 2.48 6.63
C VAL A 137 15.44 3.78 7.18
N ASN A 138 16.72 3.75 7.59
CA ASN A 138 17.36 4.83 8.34
C ASN A 138 18.35 5.69 7.54
N SER A 139 18.45 5.51 6.22
CA SER A 139 19.32 6.32 5.35
C SER A 139 18.75 6.46 3.93
N LEU A 140 19.08 7.57 3.25
CA LEU A 140 18.66 7.79 1.86
C LEU A 140 19.21 6.71 0.92
N GLN A 141 20.44 6.23 1.13
CA GLN A 141 21.01 5.14 0.33
C GLN A 141 20.14 3.88 0.43
N ARG A 142 19.70 3.50 1.64
CA ARG A 142 18.82 2.35 1.84
C ARG A 142 17.44 2.56 1.23
N VAL A 143 16.92 3.78 1.25
CA VAL A 143 15.69 4.14 0.55
C VAL A 143 15.85 3.87 -0.95
N MET A 144 16.92 4.38 -1.58
CA MET A 144 17.16 4.20 -3.01
C MET A 144 17.33 2.73 -3.40
N THR A 145 18.07 1.96 -2.59
CA THR A 145 18.18 0.50 -2.77
C THR A 145 16.80 -0.16 -2.71
N SER A 146 15.99 0.21 -1.71
CA SER A 146 14.64 -0.33 -1.56
C SER A 146 13.73 0.02 -2.74
N ILE A 147 13.79 1.24 -3.29
CA ILE A 147 13.03 1.59 -4.51
C ILE A 147 13.41 0.67 -5.67
N GLY A 148 14.72 0.46 -5.90
CA GLY A 148 15.20 -0.43 -6.95
C GLY A 148 14.69 -1.87 -6.76
N GLU A 149 14.83 -2.41 -5.55
CA GLU A 149 14.36 -3.76 -5.21
C GLU A 149 12.85 -3.91 -5.38
N GLN A 150 12.06 -2.95 -4.89
CA GLN A 150 10.60 -2.98 -4.99
C GLN A 150 10.14 -2.83 -6.44
N THR A 151 10.82 -2.02 -7.25
CA THR A 151 10.51 -1.85 -8.68
C THR A 151 10.85 -3.11 -9.47
N ALA A 152 12.00 -3.73 -9.22
CA ALA A 152 12.37 -5.00 -9.83
C ALA A 152 11.39 -6.12 -9.43
N ALA A 153 10.98 -6.15 -8.16
CA ALA A 153 9.96 -7.08 -7.68
C ALA A 153 8.58 -6.79 -8.30
N ALA A 154 8.23 -5.54 -8.59
CA ALA A 154 7.01 -5.19 -9.33
C ALA A 154 7.08 -5.73 -10.76
N ALA A 155 8.17 -5.43 -11.47
CA ALA A 155 8.38 -5.86 -12.85
C ALA A 155 8.26 -7.37 -13.02
N SER A 156 8.74 -8.17 -12.06
CA SER A 156 8.66 -9.63 -12.13
C SER A 156 7.24 -10.21 -12.01
N LEU A 157 6.26 -9.43 -11.55
CA LEU A 157 4.85 -9.86 -11.49
C LEU A 157 4.04 -9.47 -12.73
N LEU A 158 4.61 -8.66 -13.62
CA LEU A 158 3.95 -8.22 -14.83
C LEU A 158 3.80 -9.41 -15.79
N PRO A 159 2.57 -9.73 -16.25
CA PRO A 159 2.42 -10.77 -17.26
C PRO A 159 3.09 -10.36 -18.58
N GLU A 160 3.59 -11.35 -19.29
CA GLU A 160 4.33 -11.13 -20.54
C GLU A 160 3.48 -10.35 -21.56
N GLY A 161 4.07 -9.30 -22.15
CA GLY A 161 3.41 -8.44 -23.13
C GLY A 161 2.39 -7.44 -22.57
N ALA A 162 2.18 -7.40 -21.25
CA ALA A 162 1.27 -6.44 -20.62
C ALA A 162 1.96 -5.10 -20.31
N GLN A 163 1.15 -4.05 -20.12
CA GLN A 163 1.62 -2.76 -19.61
C GLN A 163 1.51 -2.73 -18.09
N GLY A 164 2.54 -2.24 -17.42
CA GLY A 164 2.65 -2.21 -15.97
C GLY A 164 2.89 -0.83 -15.40
N ILE A 165 2.31 -0.57 -14.23
CA ILE A 165 2.56 0.61 -13.41
C ILE A 165 3.02 0.13 -12.05
N VAL A 166 4.24 0.51 -11.62
CA VAL A 166 4.62 0.33 -10.22
C VAL A 166 3.94 1.40 -9.38
N TYR A 167 3.11 0.98 -8.42
CA TYR A 167 2.52 1.87 -7.44
C TYR A 167 3.34 1.78 -6.17
N LEU A 168 4.12 2.82 -5.87
CA LEU A 168 5.01 2.83 -4.73
C LEU A 168 4.45 3.73 -3.62
N ASP A 169 4.16 3.08 -2.49
CA ASP A 169 3.62 3.72 -1.33
C ASP A 169 4.69 4.00 -0.26
N CYS A 170 4.68 5.22 0.27
CA CYS A 170 5.69 5.71 1.20
C CYS A 170 5.09 5.93 2.60
N TRP A 171 5.01 4.84 3.37
CA TRP A 171 4.54 4.88 4.76
C TRP A 171 5.65 4.57 5.77
N HIS A 172 5.73 5.35 6.85
CA HIS A 172 6.70 5.11 7.91
C HIS A 172 6.15 5.46 9.29
N GLN A 173 6.26 4.54 10.25
CA GLN A 173 5.97 4.82 11.66
C GLN A 173 7.12 4.42 12.57
N GLN A 174 7.44 5.35 13.49
CA GLN A 174 8.45 5.35 14.55
C GLN A 174 9.88 5.81 14.18
N GLN A 175 10.22 6.94 14.79
CA GLN A 175 11.55 7.54 15.01
C GLN A 175 12.32 8.19 13.85
N TYR A 176 11.82 8.20 12.62
CA TYR A 176 12.36 9.09 11.58
C TYR A 176 11.36 10.10 11.01
N ALA A 177 10.07 9.96 11.36
CA ALA A 177 8.98 10.84 10.95
C ALA A 177 9.11 12.30 11.40
N GLN A 178 9.98 12.61 12.37
CA GLN A 178 10.24 14.02 12.73
C GLN A 178 11.30 14.69 11.84
N ASN A 179 12.22 13.94 11.20
CA ASN A 179 13.37 14.55 10.51
C ASN A 179 13.39 14.36 8.98
N LEU A 180 12.78 13.31 8.42
CA LEU A 180 12.75 13.10 6.97
C LEU A 180 11.39 13.45 6.36
N GLY A 181 10.29 13.16 7.04
CA GLY A 181 8.94 13.29 6.47
C GLY A 181 8.41 14.70 6.22
N TYR A 182 8.93 15.69 6.94
CA TYR A 182 8.62 17.10 6.72
C TYR A 182 9.60 17.77 5.75
N ARG A 183 10.62 17.05 5.28
CA ARG A 183 11.59 17.57 4.31
C ARG A 183 11.09 17.24 2.91
N LEU A 184 10.41 18.21 2.30
CA LEU A 184 10.02 18.18 0.88
C LEU A 184 11.20 17.79 -0.03
N GLU A 185 12.42 18.14 0.40
CA GLU A 185 13.72 17.79 -0.18
C GLU A 185 13.94 16.29 -0.45
N LEU A 186 13.17 15.40 0.19
CA LEU A 186 13.26 13.95 -0.05
C LEU A 186 12.25 13.43 -1.07
N THR A 187 11.18 14.18 -1.33
CA THR A 187 10.20 13.77 -2.34
C THR A 187 10.87 13.72 -3.71
N GLU A 188 11.71 14.71 -4.03
CA GLU A 188 12.39 14.78 -5.33
C GLU A 188 13.41 13.64 -5.57
N PRO A 189 14.30 13.26 -4.62
CA PRO A 189 15.09 12.04 -4.72
C PRO A 189 14.27 10.76 -4.89
N LEU A 190 13.14 10.63 -4.18
CA LEU A 190 12.24 9.48 -4.33
C LEU A 190 11.63 9.42 -5.73
N GLN A 191 11.16 10.55 -6.24
CA GLN A 191 10.63 10.72 -7.60
C GLN A 191 11.67 10.34 -8.65
N HIS A 192 12.88 10.89 -8.55
CA HIS A 192 13.98 10.58 -9.47
C HIS A 192 14.37 9.11 -9.42
N GLY A 193 14.48 8.53 -8.22
CA GLY A 193 14.77 7.10 -8.04
C GLY A 193 13.72 6.22 -8.69
N LEU A 194 12.45 6.44 -8.34
CA LEU A 194 11.35 5.64 -8.88
C LEU A 194 11.26 5.77 -10.40
N ARG A 195 11.34 7.00 -10.94
CA ARG A 195 11.33 7.22 -12.38
C ARG A 195 12.46 6.48 -13.10
N HIS A 196 13.68 6.54 -12.55
CA HIS A 196 14.83 5.86 -13.13
C HIS A 196 14.61 4.34 -13.18
N PHE A 197 14.29 3.72 -12.03
CA PHE A 197 14.12 2.27 -11.97
C PHE A 197 12.88 1.79 -12.73
N ALA A 198 11.78 2.55 -12.72
CA ALA A 198 10.59 2.20 -13.49
C ALA A 198 10.88 2.21 -14.99
N ALA A 199 11.62 3.23 -15.47
CA ALA A 199 12.05 3.30 -16.87
C ALA A 199 12.96 2.13 -17.27
N ASP A 200 13.90 1.72 -16.41
CA ASP A 200 14.77 0.56 -16.66
C ASP A 200 13.99 -0.75 -16.87
N HIS A 201 12.79 -0.84 -16.26
CA HIS A 201 11.88 -1.98 -16.41
C HIS A 201 10.73 -1.75 -17.39
N GLY A 202 10.68 -0.60 -18.08
CA GLY A 202 9.60 -0.26 -19.01
C GLY A 202 8.23 -0.11 -18.33
N LEU A 203 8.19 0.28 -17.05
CA LEU A 203 6.98 0.50 -16.27
C LEU A 203 6.60 1.98 -16.24
N GLY A 204 5.30 2.26 -16.23
CA GLY A 204 4.79 3.49 -15.63
C GLY A 204 4.98 3.48 -14.11
N HIS A 205 4.78 4.61 -13.45
CA HIS A 205 4.96 4.72 -12.00
C HIS A 205 3.96 5.65 -11.34
N VAL A 206 3.62 5.33 -10.09
CA VAL A 206 2.90 6.20 -9.16
C VAL A 206 3.69 6.25 -7.87
N LEU A 207 3.91 7.45 -7.35
CA LEU A 207 4.50 7.67 -6.03
C LEU A 207 3.48 8.31 -5.12
N THR A 208 3.23 7.75 -3.94
CA THR A 208 2.44 8.42 -2.90
C THR A 208 3.31 9.33 -2.04
N ARG A 209 2.67 10.33 -1.44
CA ARG A 209 3.32 11.23 -0.50
C ARG A 209 3.83 10.47 0.71
N PRO A 210 5.05 10.78 1.19
CA PRO A 210 5.47 10.36 2.50
C PRO A 210 4.41 10.72 3.55
N PHE A 211 4.05 9.75 4.40
CA PHE A 211 3.09 9.95 5.51
C PHE A 211 1.67 10.30 5.07
N GLN A 212 1.32 10.16 3.80
CA GLN A 212 -0.06 10.28 3.31
C GLN A 212 -0.34 9.12 2.38
N TRP A 213 -0.70 8.00 3.01
CA TRP A 213 -1.10 6.78 2.32
C TRP A 213 -2.09 7.08 1.22
N GLY A 214 -1.88 6.61 0.00
CA GLY A 214 -2.91 6.75 -1.03
C GLY A 214 -3.06 8.16 -1.62
N ASN A 215 -2.21 9.13 -1.27
CA ASN A 215 -2.20 10.46 -1.89
C ASN A 215 -1.04 10.61 -2.89
N PRO A 216 -1.25 10.47 -4.21
CA PRO A 216 -0.18 10.55 -5.21
C PRO A 216 0.49 11.92 -5.27
N VAL A 217 1.81 11.94 -5.43
CA VAL A 217 2.62 13.13 -5.80
C VAL A 217 3.19 13.07 -7.20
N GLU A 218 3.30 11.88 -7.76
CA GLU A 218 3.73 11.68 -9.13
C GLU A 218 2.96 10.50 -9.72
N ALA A 219 2.56 10.63 -10.97
CA ALA A 219 1.98 9.55 -11.75
C ALA A 219 2.38 9.74 -13.23
N THR A 220 2.98 8.72 -13.83
CA THR A 220 3.26 8.63 -15.27
C THR A 220 2.86 7.25 -15.74
N TYR A 221 2.01 7.15 -16.75
CA TYR A 221 1.45 5.90 -17.24
C TYR A 221 0.98 6.02 -18.69
#